data_AF-A0A2B7YP71-F1
#
_entry.id   AF-A0A2B7YP71-F1
#
_cell.length_a   1.000
_cell.length_b   1.000
_cell.length_c   1.000
_cell.angle_alpha   90.00
_cell.angle_beta   90.00
_cell.angle_gamma   90.00
#
_symmetry.space_group_name_H-M   'P 1'
#
loop_
_entity.id
_entity.type
_entity.pdbx_description
1 polymer ?
#
loop_
_entity_poly.entity_id
_entity_poly.type
_entity_poly.pdbx_seq_one_letter_code
_entity_poly.pdbx_strand_id
1 'polypeptide(L)'
;MASSIIPLTEVPTIALLYKLKHLIPAASPAVSTPSQPFNDTICHITCDITKLEVDCIVNAANSSLLGGGGVDGAIHRLAGPNLVRECRTLGGCATGDAKITDAYRLPCRKIVHTVGPVYWTEEERKPGQAEALLQSCYARSLEVAVSSGLRSIAFSSISTGIYGYPSMKAAEVALRTVRNFLGSNPQVLDRVIFCTFEKKDERAYQTLIPEYFPPTEQDLSQSSSKEQPTNPPEPEATSLSASETLAAKLPDPPTVDPATEGQPGTKKQKTGSDPAESRSASRDDERSEDGWERVERTEKPAGDSLDDDPVELHAPSAADVQSVVSSTADLEESASLEGKQRK
;
A
#
# COMPACT_ATOMS: atom_id res chain seq x y z
N MET A 1 -1.94 -24.69 -13.29
CA MET A 1 -0.78 -25.00 -12.41
C MET A 1 -0.86 -24.08 -11.19
N ALA A 2 -0.75 -24.61 -9.97
CA ALA A 2 -0.68 -23.76 -8.79
C ALA A 2 0.59 -22.91 -8.87
N SER A 3 0.44 -21.61 -9.09
CA SER A 3 1.57 -20.67 -9.03
C SER A 3 2.14 -20.69 -7.62
N SER A 4 3.46 -20.91 -7.53
CA SER A 4 4.23 -21.14 -6.31
C SER A 4 4.15 -19.96 -5.34
N ILE A 5 4.08 -20.28 -4.05
CA ILE A 5 4.28 -19.33 -2.95
C ILE A 5 5.72 -18.78 -3.04
N ILE A 6 5.92 -17.51 -2.69
CA ILE A 6 7.22 -16.85 -2.66
C ILE A 6 7.56 -16.58 -1.18
N PRO A 7 8.51 -17.33 -0.59
CA PRO A 7 8.94 -17.11 0.79
C PRO A 7 9.69 -15.79 0.95
N LEU A 8 9.64 -15.19 2.15
CA LEU A 8 10.34 -13.93 2.44
C LEU A 8 11.84 -13.97 2.11
N THR A 9 12.50 -15.12 2.26
CA THR A 9 13.92 -15.34 1.93
C THR A 9 14.24 -15.23 0.44
N GLU A 10 13.22 -15.34 -0.41
CA GLU A 10 13.33 -15.24 -1.87
C GLU A 10 13.05 -13.82 -2.38
N VAL A 11 12.56 -12.91 -1.53
CA VAL A 11 12.32 -11.52 -1.90
C VAL A 11 13.63 -10.73 -1.80
N PRO A 12 14.13 -10.15 -2.92
CA PRO A 12 15.43 -9.47 -2.91
C PRO A 12 15.38 -8.14 -2.16
N THR A 13 16.38 -7.90 -1.31
CA THR A 13 16.62 -6.58 -0.71
C THR A 13 17.20 -5.63 -1.76
N ILE A 14 17.05 -4.32 -1.56
CA ILE A 14 17.65 -3.35 -2.48
C ILE A 14 19.18 -3.39 -2.45
N ALA A 15 19.79 -3.74 -1.31
CA ALA A 15 21.23 -4.05 -1.22
C ALA A 15 21.64 -5.14 -2.23
N LEU A 16 20.89 -6.24 -2.30
CA LEU A 16 21.13 -7.29 -3.28
C LEU A 16 20.89 -6.80 -4.72
N LEU A 17 19.84 -6.00 -4.95
CA LEU A 17 19.54 -5.46 -6.27
C LEU A 17 20.63 -4.50 -6.77
N TYR A 18 21.25 -3.70 -5.89
CA TYR A 18 22.43 -2.89 -6.24
C TYR A 18 23.64 -3.76 -6.56
N LYS A 19 23.93 -4.76 -5.72
CA LYS A 19 25.06 -5.67 -5.93
C LYS A 19 24.99 -6.39 -7.27
N LEU A 20 23.77 -6.80 -7.66
CA LEU A 20 23.47 -7.45 -8.94
C LEU A 20 23.23 -6.47 -10.09
N LYS A 21 23.32 -5.16 -9.86
CA LYS A 21 23.12 -4.07 -10.85
C LYS A 21 21.72 -4.05 -11.49
N HIS A 22 20.72 -4.59 -10.78
CA HIS A 22 19.31 -4.44 -11.14
C HIS A 22 18.77 -3.06 -10.72
N LEU A 23 19.38 -2.42 -9.71
CA LEU A 23 19.19 -1.01 -9.42
C LEU A 23 20.45 -0.23 -9.79
N ILE A 24 20.26 0.90 -10.45
CA ILE A 24 21.35 1.79 -10.87
C ILE A 24 21.42 2.94 -9.85
N PRO A 25 22.60 3.26 -9.28
CA PRO A 25 22.73 4.40 -8.37
C PRO A 25 22.31 5.72 -9.02
N ALA A 26 21.60 6.58 -8.27
CA ALA A 26 21.30 7.93 -8.72
C ALA A 26 22.59 8.77 -8.78
N ALA A 27 22.72 9.62 -9.80
CA ALA A 27 23.88 10.50 -9.94
C ALA A 27 23.93 11.59 -8.85
N SER A 28 22.78 12.01 -8.34
CA SER A 28 22.65 13.02 -7.29
C SER A 28 21.37 12.73 -6.50
N PRO A 29 21.43 11.80 -5.52
CA PRO A 29 20.25 11.32 -4.82
C PRO A 29 19.58 12.41 -3.99
N ALA A 30 18.24 12.42 -3.97
CA ALA A 30 17.44 13.30 -3.11
C ALA A 30 17.83 13.21 -1.62
N VAL A 31 18.26 12.03 -1.16
CA VAL A 31 18.87 11.85 0.17
C VAL A 31 20.35 11.55 0.03
N SER A 32 21.21 12.37 0.65
CA SER A 32 22.66 12.28 0.49
C SER A 32 23.36 11.25 1.40
N THR A 33 22.68 10.70 2.40
CA THR A 33 23.28 9.78 3.37
C THR A 33 22.76 8.34 3.18
N PRO A 34 23.58 7.43 2.62
CA PRO A 34 23.29 6.00 2.55
C PRO A 34 23.13 5.36 3.92
N SER A 35 22.40 4.24 3.98
CA SER A 35 22.15 3.49 5.23
C SER A 35 22.05 2.00 4.92
N GLN A 36 23.07 1.22 5.31
CA GLN A 36 23.05 -0.23 5.11
C GLN A 36 21.84 -0.90 5.79
N PRO A 37 21.48 -0.57 7.05
CA PRO A 37 20.30 -1.15 7.68
C PRO A 37 19.01 -0.89 6.88
N PHE A 38 18.89 0.27 6.23
CA PHE A 38 17.74 0.53 5.36
C PHE A 38 17.81 -0.30 4.08
N ASN A 39 18.98 -0.39 3.45
CA ASN A 39 19.15 -1.14 2.21
C ASN A 39 18.96 -2.66 2.39
N ASP A 40 19.19 -3.17 3.61
CA ASP A 40 18.90 -4.55 4.01
C ASP A 40 17.43 -4.78 4.41
N THR A 41 16.70 -3.71 4.76
CA THR A 41 15.28 -3.77 5.16
C THR A 41 14.35 -3.59 3.97
N ILE A 42 14.68 -2.69 3.04
CA ILE A 42 13.85 -2.40 1.88
C ILE A 42 14.01 -3.48 0.82
N CYS A 43 12.89 -3.91 0.25
CA CYS A 43 12.79 -4.85 -0.84
C CYS A 43 11.96 -4.26 -1.98
N HIS A 44 12.24 -4.72 -3.21
CA HIS A 44 11.41 -4.44 -4.38
C HIS A 44 11.29 -5.69 -5.23
N ILE A 45 10.05 -6.03 -5.61
CA ILE A 45 9.76 -7.20 -6.44
C ILE A 45 8.54 -6.95 -7.30
N THR A 46 8.55 -7.45 -8.54
CA THR A 46 7.40 -7.42 -9.44
C THR A 46 6.72 -8.79 -9.43
N CYS A 47 5.56 -8.92 -8.76
CA CYS A 47 4.82 -10.18 -8.69
C CYS A 47 3.35 -10.00 -8.23
N ASP A 48 2.60 -11.10 -8.19
CA ASP A 48 1.30 -11.15 -7.52
C ASP A 48 1.50 -11.16 -5.99
N ILE A 49 1.12 -10.06 -5.33
CA ILE A 49 1.29 -9.87 -3.88
C ILE A 49 0.63 -10.99 -3.04
N THR A 50 -0.40 -11.66 -3.58
CA THR A 50 -1.10 -12.75 -2.87
C THR A 50 -0.26 -14.03 -2.75
N LYS A 51 0.92 -14.07 -3.38
CA LYS A 51 1.88 -15.18 -3.32
C LYS A 51 2.93 -15.01 -2.24
N LEU A 52 3.06 -13.83 -1.64
CA LEU A 52 4.11 -13.54 -0.67
C LEU A 52 3.80 -14.17 0.69
N GLU A 53 4.68 -15.05 1.16
CA GLU A 53 4.69 -15.57 2.52
C GLU A 53 5.46 -14.61 3.44
N VAL A 54 4.71 -13.66 4.01
CA VAL A 54 5.19 -12.56 4.87
C VAL A 54 4.25 -12.37 6.05
N ASP A 55 4.61 -11.53 7.02
CA ASP A 55 3.71 -11.29 8.15
C ASP A 55 2.42 -10.57 7.72
N CYS A 56 2.52 -9.51 6.92
CA CYS A 56 1.34 -8.94 6.28
C CYS A 56 1.56 -8.41 4.87
N ILE A 57 0.47 -8.44 4.11
CA ILE A 57 0.33 -7.70 2.86
C ILE A 57 -0.61 -6.52 3.07
N VAL A 58 -0.42 -5.46 2.30
CA VAL A 58 -1.27 -4.27 2.30
C VAL A 58 -2.19 -4.28 1.08
N ASN A 59 -3.48 -4.36 1.35
CA ASN A 59 -4.54 -4.27 0.36
C ASN A 59 -4.88 -2.79 0.09
N ALA A 60 -4.80 -2.38 -1.17
CA ALA A 60 -5.37 -1.12 -1.65
C ALA A 60 -6.89 -1.27 -1.82
N ALA A 61 -7.61 -1.12 -0.70
CA ALA A 61 -9.05 -1.34 -0.60
C ALA A 61 -9.86 -0.09 -0.95
N ASN A 62 -11.18 -0.27 -1.07
CA ASN A 62 -12.15 0.82 -1.07
C ASN A 62 -12.78 1.00 0.32
N SER A 63 -13.50 2.10 0.54
CA SER A 63 -14.05 2.48 1.86
C SER A 63 -15.00 1.46 2.49
N SER A 64 -15.61 0.57 1.71
CA SER A 64 -16.48 -0.48 2.26
C SER A 64 -15.70 -1.64 2.90
N LEU A 65 -14.44 -1.86 2.49
CA LEU A 65 -13.63 -3.07 2.79
C LEU A 65 -14.24 -4.40 2.31
N LEU A 66 -15.28 -4.37 1.47
CA LEU A 66 -16.00 -5.59 1.06
C LEU A 66 -15.48 -6.21 -0.25
N GLY A 67 -14.26 -5.85 -0.64
CA GLY A 67 -13.64 -6.24 -1.91
C GLY A 67 -14.00 -5.31 -3.06
N GLY A 68 -13.47 -5.63 -4.24
CA GLY A 68 -13.62 -4.84 -5.46
C GLY A 68 -12.94 -5.48 -6.66
N GLY A 69 -12.45 -4.66 -7.58
CA GLY A 69 -11.58 -5.09 -8.69
C GLY A 69 -10.10 -5.09 -8.30
N GLY A 70 -9.22 -5.30 -9.29
CA GLY A 70 -7.76 -5.20 -9.11
C GLY A 70 -7.20 -6.08 -8.00
N VAL A 71 -6.22 -5.55 -7.25
CA VAL A 71 -5.55 -6.25 -6.15
C VAL A 71 -6.50 -6.61 -5.01
N ASP A 72 -7.47 -5.74 -4.70
CA ASP A 72 -8.49 -5.97 -3.66
C ASP A 72 -9.35 -7.20 -4.00
N GLY A 73 -9.83 -7.28 -5.24
CA GLY A 73 -10.56 -8.44 -5.73
C GLY A 73 -9.73 -9.72 -5.73
N ALA A 74 -8.44 -9.64 -6.08
CA ALA A 74 -7.53 -10.79 -6.05
C ALA A 74 -7.32 -11.32 -4.62
N ILE A 75 -7.05 -10.42 -3.67
CA ILE A 75 -6.90 -10.73 -2.24
C ILE A 75 -8.17 -11.39 -1.70
N HIS A 76 -9.35 -10.80 -1.92
CA HIS A 76 -10.62 -11.36 -1.44
C HIS A 76 -10.92 -12.75 -2.02
N ARG A 77 -10.68 -12.95 -3.31
CA ARG A 77 -10.92 -14.23 -3.98
C ARG A 77 -10.00 -15.33 -3.43
N LEU A 78 -8.73 -15.02 -3.20
CA LEU A 78 -7.74 -15.99 -2.77
C LEU A 78 -7.78 -16.24 -1.25
N ALA A 79 -8.02 -15.22 -0.42
CA ALA A 79 -8.24 -15.38 1.02
C ALA A 79 -9.52 -16.17 1.33
N GLY A 80 -10.54 -16.05 0.47
CA GLY A 80 -11.81 -16.77 0.58
C GLY A 80 -12.87 -16.03 1.41
N PRO A 81 -14.07 -16.64 1.57
CA PRO A 81 -15.26 -15.94 2.06
C PRO A 81 -15.21 -15.52 3.52
N ASN A 82 -14.25 -16.01 4.31
CA ASN A 82 -14.10 -15.56 5.69
C ASN A 82 -13.55 -14.13 5.78
N LEU A 83 -12.73 -13.71 4.81
CA LEU A 83 -12.18 -12.34 4.79
C LEU A 83 -13.30 -11.31 4.73
N VAL A 84 -14.25 -11.46 3.80
CA VAL A 84 -15.37 -10.51 3.71
C VAL A 84 -16.29 -10.56 4.94
N ARG A 85 -16.37 -11.69 5.66
CA ARG A 85 -17.14 -11.78 6.91
C ARG A 85 -16.49 -10.96 8.02
N GLU A 86 -15.18 -11.02 8.17
CA GLU A 86 -14.44 -10.18 9.12
C GLU A 86 -14.44 -8.71 8.70
N CYS A 87 -14.25 -8.39 7.41
CA CYS A 87 -14.32 -7.00 6.95
C CYS A 87 -15.66 -6.33 7.30
N ARG A 88 -16.78 -7.08 7.31
CA ARG A 88 -18.09 -6.56 7.73
C ARG A 88 -18.13 -6.13 9.19
N THR A 89 -17.32 -6.72 10.07
CA THR A 89 -17.27 -6.33 11.49
C THR A 89 -16.46 -5.06 11.71
N LEU A 90 -15.70 -4.59 10.72
CA LEU A 90 -14.83 -3.41 10.83
C LEU A 90 -15.56 -2.09 10.58
N GLY A 91 -16.75 -2.10 9.95
CA GLY A 91 -17.51 -0.89 9.65
C GLY A 91 -16.86 0.03 8.60
N GLY A 92 -16.21 -0.54 7.58
CA GLY A 92 -15.52 0.20 6.52
C GLY A 92 -14.19 0.82 6.97
N CYS A 93 -13.60 1.70 6.15
CA CYS A 93 -12.36 2.42 6.46
C CYS A 93 -12.35 3.79 5.78
N ALA A 94 -11.86 4.82 6.49
CA ALA A 94 -11.71 6.15 5.93
C ALA A 94 -10.52 6.21 4.97
N THR A 95 -10.57 7.10 3.99
CA THR A 95 -9.42 7.41 3.12
C THR A 95 -8.24 7.88 3.98
N GLY A 96 -7.05 7.34 3.73
CA GLY A 96 -5.85 7.62 4.52
C GLY A 96 -5.70 6.78 5.80
N ASP A 97 -6.69 5.98 6.16
CA ASP A 97 -6.65 5.11 7.35
C ASP A 97 -6.39 3.64 6.96
N ALA A 98 -6.11 2.79 7.96
CA ALA A 98 -5.87 1.36 7.75
C ALA A 98 -6.43 0.49 8.89
N LYS A 99 -6.93 -0.70 8.54
CA LYS A 99 -7.46 -1.72 9.47
C LYS A 99 -6.88 -3.08 9.16
N ILE A 100 -6.84 -3.98 10.14
CA ILE A 100 -6.21 -5.30 10.02
C ILE A 100 -7.22 -6.43 10.14
N THR A 101 -7.01 -7.50 9.39
CA THR A 101 -7.77 -8.75 9.41
C THR A 101 -6.85 -9.97 9.39
N ASP A 102 -7.40 -11.16 9.63
CA ASP A 102 -6.71 -12.41 9.29
C ASP A 102 -6.59 -12.59 7.77
N ALA A 103 -5.53 -13.29 7.33
CA ALA A 103 -5.26 -13.53 5.92
C ALA A 103 -5.93 -14.80 5.34
N TYR A 104 -6.47 -15.64 6.23
CA TYR A 104 -7.19 -16.88 5.90
C TYR A 104 -6.40 -17.87 5.06
N ARG A 105 -6.69 -17.96 3.76
CA ARG A 105 -6.06 -18.93 2.84
C ARG A 105 -4.81 -18.39 2.17
N LEU A 106 -4.50 -17.10 2.34
CA LEU A 106 -3.28 -16.52 1.80
C LEU A 106 -2.05 -17.01 2.58
N PRO A 107 -0.86 -17.03 1.96
CA PRO A 107 0.38 -17.43 2.61
C PRO A 107 0.88 -16.42 3.66
N CYS A 108 0.44 -15.15 3.60
CA CYS A 108 0.74 -14.19 4.65
C CYS A 108 -0.09 -14.42 5.92
N ARG A 109 0.31 -13.84 7.05
CA ARG A 109 -0.40 -14.04 8.34
C ARG A 109 -1.60 -13.10 8.50
N LYS A 110 -1.46 -11.85 8.09
CA LYS A 110 -2.46 -10.78 8.23
C LYS A 110 -2.61 -9.96 6.95
N ILE A 111 -3.75 -9.29 6.79
CA ILE A 111 -3.96 -8.30 5.74
C ILE A 111 -4.20 -6.96 6.41
N VAL A 112 -3.42 -5.95 6.03
CA VAL A 112 -3.70 -4.55 6.37
C VAL A 112 -4.45 -3.93 5.19
N HIS A 113 -5.69 -3.53 5.42
CA HIS A 113 -6.53 -2.86 4.43
C HIS A 113 -6.40 -1.37 4.61
N THR A 114 -5.97 -0.65 3.57
CA THR A 114 -5.93 0.81 3.57
C THR A 114 -6.69 1.38 2.38
N VAL A 115 -7.30 2.55 2.56
CA VAL A 115 -8.08 3.21 1.52
C VAL A 115 -7.31 4.40 0.98
N GLY A 116 -6.76 4.21 -0.23
CA GLY A 116 -6.03 5.26 -0.94
C GLY A 116 -6.94 6.38 -1.47
N PRO A 117 -6.40 7.58 -1.73
CA PRO A 117 -7.15 8.67 -2.35
C PRO A 117 -7.45 8.39 -3.83
N VAL A 118 -8.60 8.88 -4.30
CA VAL A 118 -8.87 9.06 -5.74
C VAL A 118 -8.18 10.34 -6.18
N TYR A 119 -7.10 10.24 -6.96
CA TYR A 119 -6.12 11.32 -7.12
C TYR A 119 -6.75 12.64 -7.59
N TRP A 120 -7.48 12.64 -8.70
CA TRP A 120 -8.05 13.86 -9.28
C TRP A 120 -9.12 14.49 -8.37
N THR A 121 -9.95 13.65 -7.73
CA THR A 121 -11.01 14.12 -6.83
C THR A 121 -10.44 14.81 -5.59
N GLU A 122 -9.41 14.23 -4.98
CA GLU A 122 -8.80 14.81 -3.78
C GLU A 122 -7.99 16.07 -4.11
N GLU A 123 -7.32 16.11 -5.27
CA GLU A 123 -6.53 17.25 -5.69
C GLU A 123 -7.40 18.46 -6.11
N GLU A 124 -8.56 18.21 -6.72
CA GLU A 124 -9.58 19.25 -6.98
C GLU A 124 -10.19 19.80 -5.70
N ARG A 125 -10.39 18.93 -4.69
CA ARG A 125 -10.96 19.33 -3.40
C ARG A 125 -10.03 20.25 -2.63
N LYS A 126 -8.74 19.92 -2.57
CA LYS A 126 -7.71 20.74 -1.93
C LYS A 126 -6.33 20.34 -2.48
N PRO A 127 -5.56 21.28 -3.06
CA PRO A 127 -4.22 20.99 -3.53
C PRO A 127 -3.34 20.36 -2.44
N GLY A 128 -2.64 19.28 -2.78
CA GLY A 128 -1.81 18.47 -1.88
C GLY A 128 -2.58 17.50 -0.98
N GLN A 129 -3.91 17.45 -1.02
CA GLN A 129 -4.69 16.52 -0.20
C GLN A 129 -4.51 15.07 -0.63
N ALA A 130 -4.40 14.80 -1.93
CA ALA A 130 -4.12 13.45 -2.43
C ALA A 130 -2.79 12.93 -1.88
N GLU A 131 -1.76 13.78 -1.86
CA GLU A 131 -0.45 13.43 -1.31
C GLU A 131 -0.51 13.12 0.19
N ALA A 132 -1.16 13.99 0.98
CA ALA A 132 -1.31 13.81 2.41
C ALA A 132 -2.06 12.53 2.78
N LEU A 133 -3.13 12.21 2.05
CA LEU A 133 -3.91 10.99 2.25
C LEU A 133 -3.11 9.73 1.86
N LEU A 134 -2.36 9.77 0.75
CA LEU A 134 -1.52 8.65 0.36
C LEU A 134 -0.40 8.42 1.38
N GLN A 135 0.26 9.48 1.84
CA GLN A 135 1.24 9.42 2.93
C GLN A 135 0.63 8.77 4.18
N SER A 136 -0.59 9.16 4.55
CA SER A 136 -1.32 8.59 5.69
C SER A 136 -1.56 7.09 5.51
N CYS A 137 -1.91 6.61 4.31
CA CYS A 137 -2.10 5.18 4.04
C CYS A 137 -0.85 4.35 4.38
N TYR A 138 0.33 4.79 3.93
CA TYR A 138 1.59 4.11 4.22
C TYR A 138 1.94 4.19 5.71
N ALA A 139 1.88 5.38 6.30
CA ALA A 139 2.20 5.58 7.71
C ALA A 139 1.30 4.72 8.62
N ARG A 140 -0.02 4.80 8.43
CA ARG A 140 -0.98 4.05 9.24
C ARG A 140 -0.84 2.54 9.05
N SER A 141 -0.56 2.08 7.83
CA SER A 141 -0.33 0.65 7.58
C SER A 141 0.91 0.12 8.32
N LEU A 142 2.00 0.90 8.35
CA LEU A 142 3.21 0.58 9.11
C LEU A 142 2.94 0.54 10.62
N GLU A 143 2.22 1.54 11.14
CA GLU A 143 1.83 1.60 12.56
C GLU A 143 0.96 0.41 12.97
N VAL A 144 -0.03 0.05 12.16
CA VAL A 144 -0.91 -1.12 12.39
C VAL A 144 -0.10 -2.41 12.39
N ALA A 145 0.84 -2.59 11.47
CA ALA A 145 1.68 -3.77 11.41
C ALA A 145 2.58 -3.89 12.65
N VAL A 146 3.29 -2.81 13.01
CA VAL A 146 4.20 -2.79 14.16
C VAL A 146 3.45 -2.99 15.47
N SER A 147 2.31 -2.31 15.67
CA SER A 147 1.48 -2.48 16.88
C SER A 147 0.86 -3.87 17.00
N SER A 148 0.77 -4.61 15.90
CA SER A 148 0.33 -6.02 15.86
C SER A 148 1.47 -7.03 16.01
N GLY A 149 2.70 -6.57 16.28
CA GLY A 149 3.89 -7.43 16.44
C GLY A 149 4.38 -8.08 15.14
N LEU A 150 4.03 -7.51 13.98
CA LEU A 150 4.47 -7.99 12.67
C LEU A 150 5.82 -7.36 12.30
N ARG A 151 6.67 -8.10 11.61
CA ARG A 151 8.05 -7.69 11.28
C ARG A 151 8.31 -7.56 9.78
N SER A 152 7.42 -8.09 8.94
CA SER A 152 7.50 -7.95 7.48
C SER A 152 6.19 -7.47 6.86
N ILE A 153 6.27 -6.47 6.00
CA ILE A 153 5.10 -5.85 5.37
C ILE A 153 5.34 -5.66 3.87
N ALA A 154 4.38 -6.10 3.04
CA ALA A 154 4.41 -5.89 1.60
C ALA A 154 3.31 -4.95 1.13
N PHE A 155 3.68 -3.89 0.43
CA PHE A 155 2.76 -2.91 -0.15
C PHE A 155 2.48 -3.22 -1.62
N SER A 156 1.20 -3.24 -1.98
CA SER A 156 0.80 -3.05 -3.37
C SER A 156 0.93 -1.56 -3.76
N SER A 157 0.91 -1.23 -5.05
CA SER A 157 0.91 0.16 -5.52
C SER A 157 -0.41 0.89 -5.20
N ILE A 158 -0.53 1.43 -4.00
CA ILE A 158 -1.76 2.09 -3.53
C ILE A 158 -2.12 3.27 -4.46
N SER A 159 -3.38 3.31 -4.88
CA SER A 159 -3.99 4.31 -5.74
C SER A 159 -3.51 4.43 -7.20
N THR A 160 -2.51 3.67 -7.66
CA THR A 160 -1.97 3.81 -9.04
C THR A 160 -2.80 3.10 -10.12
N GLY A 161 -3.77 2.27 -9.71
CA GLY A 161 -4.74 1.63 -10.59
C GLY A 161 -5.93 2.53 -10.89
N ILE A 162 -7.15 2.06 -10.62
CA ILE A 162 -8.41 2.77 -10.92
C ILE A 162 -8.55 4.14 -10.23
N TYR A 163 -7.81 4.39 -9.15
CA TYR A 163 -7.79 5.68 -8.44
C TYR A 163 -6.85 6.71 -9.08
N GLY A 164 -6.10 6.31 -10.10
CA GLY A 164 -5.46 7.22 -11.06
C GLY A 164 -4.27 8.03 -10.54
N TYR A 165 -3.67 7.65 -9.40
CA TYR A 165 -2.50 8.34 -8.87
C TYR A 165 -1.29 8.12 -9.81
N PRO A 166 -0.60 9.17 -10.29
CA PRO A 166 0.57 9.00 -11.15
C PRO A 166 1.68 8.20 -10.48
N SER A 167 2.14 7.12 -11.11
CA SER A 167 3.09 6.15 -10.51
C SER A 167 4.36 6.78 -9.94
N MET A 168 4.98 7.73 -10.66
CA MET A 168 6.17 8.44 -10.16
C MET A 168 5.88 9.20 -8.86
N LYS A 169 4.78 9.96 -8.82
CA LYS A 169 4.39 10.72 -7.62
C LYS A 169 4.00 9.80 -6.47
N ALA A 170 3.31 8.69 -6.76
CA ALA A 170 2.90 7.72 -5.74
C ALA A 170 4.11 7.02 -5.10
N ALA A 171 5.05 6.55 -5.92
CA ALA A 171 6.27 5.90 -5.45
C ALA A 171 7.14 6.87 -4.64
N GLU A 172 7.21 8.13 -5.03
CA GLU A 172 7.90 9.18 -4.27
C GLU A 172 7.33 9.32 -2.84
N VAL A 173 6.00 9.43 -2.72
CA VAL A 173 5.31 9.48 -1.42
C VAL A 173 5.57 8.22 -0.61
N ALA A 174 5.47 7.05 -1.23
CA ALA A 174 5.68 5.76 -0.57
C ALA A 174 7.10 5.66 0.01
N LEU A 175 8.13 5.91 -0.80
CA LEU A 175 9.53 5.79 -0.43
C LEU A 175 9.92 6.79 0.66
N ARG A 176 9.51 8.06 0.51
CA ARG A 176 9.74 9.10 1.52
C ARG A 176 9.08 8.75 2.85
N THR A 177 7.83 8.29 2.81
CA THR A 177 7.08 7.94 4.03
C THR A 177 7.72 6.76 4.76
N VAL A 178 8.05 5.69 4.04
CA VAL A 178 8.71 4.50 4.61
C VAL A 178 10.07 4.86 5.19
N ARG A 179 10.88 5.65 4.49
CA ARG A 179 12.19 6.10 4.99
C ARG A 179 12.05 6.86 6.31
N ASN A 180 11.12 7.81 6.37
CA ASN A 180 10.89 8.62 7.58
C ASN A 180 10.40 7.76 8.75
N PHE A 181 9.52 6.79 8.48
CA PHE A 181 9.01 5.86 9.49
C PHE A 181 10.14 5.01 10.07
N LEU A 182 11.00 4.43 9.23
CA LEU A 182 12.14 3.61 9.67
C LEU A 182 13.19 4.45 10.44
N GLY A 183 13.39 5.71 10.05
CA GLY A 183 14.27 6.63 10.77
C GLY A 183 13.77 6.96 12.18
N SER A 184 12.45 7.01 12.37
CA SER A 184 11.82 7.27 13.68
C SER A 184 11.65 6.00 14.51
N ASN A 185 11.67 4.83 13.88
CA ASN A 185 11.43 3.54 14.50
C ASN A 185 12.50 2.52 14.06
N PRO A 186 13.75 2.65 14.53
CA PRO A 186 14.82 1.76 14.11
C PRO A 186 14.54 0.31 14.53
N GLN A 187 14.82 -0.64 13.63
CA GLN A 187 14.77 -2.10 13.87
C GLN A 187 13.40 -2.69 14.22
N VAL A 188 12.30 -1.95 14.01
CA VAL A 188 10.94 -2.46 14.26
C VAL A 188 10.44 -3.42 13.18
N LEU A 189 10.96 -3.33 11.95
CA LEU A 189 10.65 -4.18 10.81
C LEU A 189 11.92 -4.82 10.25
N ASP A 190 11.85 -6.10 9.89
CA ASP A 190 12.89 -6.84 9.18
C ASP A 190 12.84 -6.57 7.68
N ARG A 191 11.63 -6.43 7.12
CA ARG A 191 11.40 -6.26 5.68
C ARG A 191 10.24 -5.32 5.38
N VAL A 192 10.47 -4.34 4.51
CA VAL A 192 9.42 -3.53 3.86
C VAL A 192 9.52 -3.74 2.36
N ILE A 193 8.49 -4.34 1.77
CA ILE A 193 8.50 -4.81 0.40
C ILE A 193 7.59 -3.93 -0.45
N PHE A 194 8.14 -3.28 -1.46
CA PHE A 194 7.35 -2.67 -2.53
C PHE A 194 7.08 -3.72 -3.60
N CYS A 195 5.85 -4.25 -3.61
CA CYS A 195 5.40 -5.28 -4.53
C CYS A 195 4.64 -4.63 -5.70
N THR A 196 5.33 -4.41 -6.82
CA THR A 196 4.73 -3.86 -8.03
C THR A 196 4.09 -4.95 -8.88
N PHE A 197 3.13 -4.56 -9.72
CA PHE A 197 2.49 -5.48 -10.67
C PHE A 197 2.62 -4.97 -12.10
N GLU A 198 2.29 -3.70 -12.35
CA GLU A 198 2.42 -3.10 -13.68
C GLU A 198 3.83 -2.53 -13.92
N LYS A 199 4.28 -2.60 -15.18
CA LYS A 199 5.57 -2.02 -15.64
C LYS A 199 5.75 -0.54 -15.29
N LYS A 200 4.65 0.23 -15.28
CA LYS A 200 4.68 1.68 -14.96
C LYS A 200 5.11 1.94 -13.51
N ASP A 201 4.68 1.06 -12.59
CA ASP A 201 5.00 1.18 -11.17
C ASP A 201 6.40 0.63 -10.92
N GLU A 202 6.74 -0.52 -11.50
CA GLU A 202 8.10 -1.08 -11.46
C GLU A 202 9.13 -0.04 -11.90
N ARG A 203 8.90 0.63 -13.04
CA ARG A 203 9.79 1.69 -13.53
C ARG A 203 9.89 2.86 -12.56
N ALA A 204 8.78 3.26 -11.95
CA ALA A 204 8.76 4.35 -10.99
C ALA A 204 9.60 4.02 -9.75
N TYR A 205 9.44 2.82 -9.19
CA TYR A 205 10.22 2.36 -8.04
C TYR A 205 11.70 2.16 -8.40
N GLN A 206 12.04 1.53 -9.53
CA GLN A 206 13.44 1.39 -9.95
C GLN A 206 14.15 2.74 -10.16
N THR A 207 13.41 3.75 -10.61
CA THR A 207 13.93 5.11 -10.79
C THR A 207 14.12 5.83 -9.45
N LEU A 208 13.18 5.69 -8.52
CA LEU A 208 13.14 6.51 -7.30
C LEU A 208 13.76 5.83 -6.06
N ILE A 209 13.86 4.51 -6.01
CA ILE A 209 14.56 3.83 -4.90
C ILE A 209 15.98 4.39 -4.72
N PRO A 210 16.81 4.57 -5.78
CA PRO A 210 18.14 5.17 -5.63
C PRO A 210 18.18 6.61 -5.15
N GLU A 211 17.11 7.37 -5.33
CA GLU A 211 16.99 8.75 -4.82
C GLU A 211 16.80 8.77 -3.30
N TYR A 212 16.01 7.81 -2.79
CA TYR A 212 15.60 7.75 -1.38
C TYR A 212 16.43 6.78 -0.54
N PHE A 213 17.02 5.76 -1.15
CA PHE A 213 17.81 4.71 -0.51
C PHE A 213 19.09 4.48 -1.33
N PRO A 214 19.99 5.46 -1.40
CA PRO A 214 21.21 5.32 -2.18
C PRO A 214 22.07 4.16 -1.65
N PRO A 215 22.83 3.48 -2.54
CA PRO A 215 23.68 2.37 -2.15
C PRO A 215 24.84 2.82 -1.26
N THR A 216 25.29 1.93 -0.39
CA THR A 216 26.56 2.05 0.33
C THR A 216 27.73 1.52 -0.51
N GLU A 217 28.96 1.69 -0.03
CA GLU A 217 30.12 1.01 -0.63
C GLU A 217 29.99 -0.52 -0.63
N GLN A 218 29.37 -1.08 0.42
CA GLN A 218 29.14 -2.52 0.55
C GLN A 218 28.20 -3.03 -0.55
N ASP A 219 27.13 -2.29 -0.84
CA ASP A 219 26.15 -2.63 -1.88
C ASP A 219 26.77 -2.64 -3.29
N LEU A 220 27.85 -1.87 -3.51
CA LEU A 220 28.54 -1.76 -4.79
C LEU A 220 29.77 -2.66 -4.91
N SER A 221 30.25 -3.20 -3.78
CA SER A 221 31.42 -4.06 -3.76
C SER A 221 31.11 -5.39 -4.45
N GLN A 222 31.86 -5.70 -5.51
CA GLN A 222 31.80 -7.03 -6.10
C GLN A 222 32.34 -8.03 -5.08
N SER A 223 31.65 -9.14 -4.87
CA SER A 223 32.29 -10.31 -4.28
C SER A 223 33.37 -10.75 -5.26
N SER A 224 34.59 -10.24 -5.08
CA SER A 224 35.78 -10.88 -5.61
C SER A 224 35.86 -12.22 -4.89
N SER A 225 35.28 -13.25 -5.49
CA SER A 225 35.77 -14.60 -5.29
C SER A 225 37.25 -14.56 -5.66
N LYS A 226 38.12 -14.41 -4.66
CA LYS A 226 39.54 -14.67 -4.79
C LYS A 226 39.67 -16.16 -5.10
N GLU A 227 39.67 -16.51 -6.38
CA GLU A 227 40.26 -17.75 -6.83
C GLU A 227 41.75 -17.68 -6.48
N GLN A 228 42.17 -18.50 -5.51
CA GLN A 228 43.56 -18.90 -5.38
C GLN A 228 43.91 -19.75 -6.61
N PRO A 229 45.11 -19.59 -7.21
CA PRO A 229 45.51 -20.40 -8.35
C PRO A 229 45.89 -21.81 -7.87
N THR A 230 44.98 -22.76 -7.99
CA THR A 230 45.31 -24.19 -7.88
C THR A 230 44.71 -24.94 -9.06
N ASN A 231 45.60 -25.38 -9.97
CA ASN A 231 45.56 -26.41 -11.02
C ASN A 231 44.22 -26.94 -11.63
N PRO A 232 44.21 -27.33 -12.93
CA PRO A 232 43.00 -27.59 -13.74
C PRO A 232 42.51 -29.07 -13.65
N PRO A 233 41.35 -29.47 -14.21
CA PRO A 233 40.06 -29.54 -13.50
C PRO A 233 39.44 -30.96 -13.48
N GLU A 234 38.59 -31.25 -12.49
CA GLU A 234 37.54 -32.27 -12.56
C GLU A 234 36.16 -31.60 -12.62
N PRO A 235 35.15 -32.20 -13.27
CA PRO A 235 33.90 -31.52 -13.56
C PRO A 235 32.92 -31.67 -12.39
N GLU A 236 32.84 -30.67 -11.52
CA GLU A 236 31.73 -30.55 -10.58
C GLU A 236 30.97 -29.24 -10.79
N ALA A 237 29.66 -29.38 -10.90
CA ALA A 237 28.71 -28.32 -11.17
C ALA A 237 28.71 -27.28 -10.04
N THR A 238 29.04 -26.04 -10.39
CA THR A 238 28.96 -24.88 -9.53
C THR A 238 27.50 -24.59 -9.17
N SER A 239 27.12 -24.87 -7.92
CA SER A 239 25.83 -24.45 -7.36
C SER A 239 25.92 -22.98 -6.94
N LEU A 240 25.22 -22.11 -7.68
CA LEU A 240 24.92 -20.75 -7.25
C LEU A 240 24.00 -20.78 -6.02
N SER A 241 24.08 -19.77 -5.15
CA SER A 241 23.15 -19.65 -4.02
C SER A 241 21.72 -19.47 -4.53
N ALA A 242 20.74 -20.00 -3.78
CA ALA A 242 19.33 -19.94 -4.18
C ALA A 242 18.83 -18.50 -4.42
N SER A 243 19.34 -17.53 -3.65
CA SER A 243 18.99 -16.12 -3.76
C SER A 243 19.56 -15.45 -5.02
N GLU A 244 20.77 -15.79 -5.44
CA GLU A 244 21.38 -15.25 -6.68
C GLU A 244 20.74 -15.87 -7.93
N THR A 245 20.36 -17.14 -7.85
CA THR A 245 19.68 -17.85 -8.94
C THR A 245 18.25 -17.35 -9.17
N LEU A 246 17.61 -16.79 -8.14
CA LEU A 246 16.23 -16.29 -8.19
C LEU A 246 16.12 -14.81 -8.59
N ALA A 247 17.07 -13.96 -8.17
CA ALA A 247 17.16 -12.59 -8.69
C ALA A 247 17.37 -12.57 -10.23
N ALA A 248 18.08 -13.57 -10.76
CA ALA A 248 18.24 -13.80 -12.19
C ALA A 248 16.96 -14.33 -12.89
N LYS A 249 15.91 -14.71 -12.12
CA LYS A 249 14.61 -15.23 -12.59
C LYS A 249 13.44 -14.40 -12.08
N LEU A 250 13.60 -13.08 -11.96
CA LEU A 250 12.46 -12.20 -11.71
C LEU A 250 11.43 -12.38 -12.83
N PRO A 251 10.17 -12.73 -12.53
CA PRO A 251 9.16 -12.94 -13.55
C PRO A 251 8.84 -11.62 -14.26
N ASP A 252 8.61 -11.69 -15.57
CA ASP A 252 8.06 -10.54 -16.30
C ASP A 252 6.71 -10.13 -15.68
N PRO A 253 6.43 -8.82 -15.55
CA PRO A 253 5.15 -8.34 -15.04
C PRO A 253 4.00 -8.90 -15.89
N PRO A 254 2.96 -9.50 -15.26
CA PRO A 254 1.79 -9.95 -15.99
C PRO A 254 1.10 -8.76 -16.65
N THR A 255 0.88 -8.84 -17.96
CA THR A 255 0.18 -7.80 -18.74
C THR A 255 -1.33 -7.99 -18.78
N VAL A 256 -1.86 -8.99 -18.06
CA VAL A 256 -3.27 -9.34 -18.05
C VAL A 256 -3.74 -9.38 -16.61
N ASP A 257 -4.91 -8.78 -16.34
CA ASP A 257 -5.65 -9.05 -15.12
C ASP A 257 -5.78 -10.57 -14.93
N PRO A 258 -5.66 -11.11 -13.70
CA PRO A 258 -5.73 -12.54 -13.47
C PRO A 258 -7.13 -13.08 -13.85
N ALA A 259 -7.22 -13.63 -15.06
CA ALA A 259 -8.39 -14.33 -15.59
C ALA A 259 -8.27 -15.84 -15.37
N THR A 260 -9.37 -16.50 -15.00
CA THR A 260 -9.47 -17.97 -14.96
C THR A 260 -10.18 -18.50 -16.20
N GLU A 261 -9.66 -19.62 -16.72
CA GLU A 261 -10.33 -20.44 -17.73
C GLU A 261 -11.74 -20.86 -17.28
N GLY A 262 -12.69 -20.76 -18.21
CA GLY A 262 -14.01 -21.39 -18.08
C GLY A 262 -15.10 -20.49 -17.52
N GLN A 263 -15.60 -19.55 -18.34
CA GLN A 263 -17.04 -19.27 -18.46
C GLN A 263 -17.37 -18.59 -19.81
N PRO A 264 -18.54 -18.87 -20.40
CA PRO A 264 -18.82 -18.63 -21.82
C PRO A 264 -19.08 -17.16 -22.14
N GLY A 265 -18.54 -16.71 -23.27
CA GLY A 265 -18.59 -15.32 -23.73
C GLY A 265 -20.01 -14.82 -24.02
N THR A 266 -20.28 -13.58 -23.60
CA THR A 266 -21.45 -12.81 -24.03
C THR A 266 -21.35 -12.52 -25.52
N LYS A 267 -22.37 -12.99 -26.25
CA LYS A 267 -22.55 -12.86 -27.71
C LYS A 267 -22.32 -11.42 -28.20
N LYS A 268 -21.30 -11.22 -29.05
CA LYS A 268 -21.32 -10.17 -30.08
C LYS A 268 -21.93 -10.75 -31.35
N GLN A 269 -23.05 -10.15 -31.75
CA GLN A 269 -23.76 -10.48 -32.98
C GLN A 269 -22.93 -10.03 -34.19
N LYS A 270 -22.84 -10.93 -35.18
CA LYS A 270 -22.04 -10.82 -36.40
C LYS A 270 -23.00 -10.51 -37.54
N THR A 271 -22.76 -9.44 -38.30
CA THR A 271 -23.28 -9.28 -39.66
C THR A 271 -22.16 -8.75 -40.53
N GLY A 272 -21.84 -9.46 -41.60
CA GLY A 272 -20.82 -9.10 -42.58
C GLY A 272 -21.42 -8.80 -43.95
N SER A 273 -20.48 -8.45 -44.85
CA SER A 273 -20.50 -8.33 -46.32
C SER A 273 -21.07 -7.05 -46.97
N ASP A 274 -20.13 -6.23 -47.47
CA ASP A 274 -20.16 -5.31 -48.63
C ASP A 274 -20.42 -6.03 -49.98
N PRO A 275 -20.43 -5.37 -51.18
CA PRO A 275 -20.55 -3.93 -51.56
C PRO A 275 -21.54 -3.67 -52.74
N ALA A 276 -21.82 -2.38 -53.07
CA ALA A 276 -21.71 -1.77 -54.42
C ALA A 276 -22.65 -0.56 -54.70
N GLU A 277 -22.01 0.54 -55.11
CA GLU A 277 -22.36 1.51 -56.17
C GLU A 277 -23.64 2.38 -56.12
N SER A 278 -23.42 3.69 -55.88
CA SER A 278 -23.48 4.79 -56.88
C SER A 278 -24.29 6.05 -56.47
N ARG A 279 -23.58 7.21 -56.49
CA ARG A 279 -23.93 8.58 -56.94
C ARG A 279 -25.25 9.19 -56.40
N SER A 280 -25.32 10.41 -55.84
CA SER A 280 -24.68 11.69 -56.18
C SER A 280 -25.07 12.80 -55.18
N ALA A 281 -24.15 13.77 -54.94
CA ALA A 281 -24.28 15.23 -54.63
C ALA A 281 -25.33 15.69 -53.57
N SER A 282 -25.06 16.58 -52.60
CA SER A 282 -24.19 17.77 -52.50
C SER A 282 -23.92 18.09 -51.01
N ARG A 283 -22.67 18.35 -50.57
CA ARG A 283 -22.18 19.66 -50.07
C ARG A 283 -23.13 20.41 -49.11
N ASP A 284 -22.79 20.50 -47.82
CA ASP A 284 -22.03 21.62 -47.23
C ASP A 284 -21.75 21.41 -45.71
N ASP A 285 -20.54 21.83 -45.34
CA ASP A 285 -20.00 22.40 -44.09
C ASP A 285 -20.44 22.02 -42.66
N GLU A 286 -19.38 21.81 -41.84
CA GLU A 286 -19.14 22.31 -40.47
C GLU A 286 -20.19 22.05 -39.36
N ARG A 287 -19.90 21.37 -38.25
CA ARG A 287 -18.93 21.63 -37.14
C ARG A 287 -19.76 21.80 -35.86
N SER A 288 -19.31 21.20 -34.74
CA SER A 288 -19.58 21.61 -33.34
C SER A 288 -21.01 21.39 -32.82
N GLU A 289 -21.32 20.94 -31.61
CA GLU A 289 -20.60 20.56 -30.39
C GLU A 289 -21.65 19.82 -29.52
N ASP A 290 -21.30 18.67 -28.92
CA ASP A 290 -22.16 17.98 -27.94
C ASP A 290 -22.05 18.68 -26.57
N GLY A 291 -23.03 19.54 -26.28
CA GLY A 291 -23.19 20.18 -24.97
C GLY A 291 -23.82 19.23 -23.94
N TRP A 292 -23.04 18.85 -22.94
CA TRP A 292 -23.53 18.19 -21.73
C TRP A 292 -24.30 19.20 -20.86
N GLU A 293 -25.62 19.08 -20.78
CA GLU A 293 -26.42 19.90 -19.86
C GLU A 293 -26.24 19.45 -18.39
N ARG A 294 -25.89 20.46 -17.58
CA ARG A 294 -25.70 20.44 -16.13
C ARG A 294 -27.05 20.74 -15.48
N VAL A 295 -27.54 19.85 -14.61
CA VAL A 295 -28.76 20.12 -13.82
C VAL A 295 -28.39 20.93 -12.59
N GLU A 296 -28.72 22.21 -12.59
CA GLU A 296 -28.71 23.08 -11.41
C GLU A 296 -30.02 22.95 -10.63
N ARG A 297 -29.91 22.95 -9.30
CA ARG A 297 -31.03 22.83 -8.36
C ARG A 297 -30.95 23.99 -7.35
N THR A 298 -31.90 24.91 -7.41
CA THR A 298 -32.21 25.97 -6.43
C THR A 298 -33.68 26.41 -6.67
N GLU A 299 -34.56 26.79 -5.74
CA GLU A 299 -34.71 26.76 -4.28
C GLU A 299 -36.23 26.98 -3.96
N LYS A 300 -36.59 26.82 -2.68
CA LYS A 300 -37.91 26.84 -1.95
C LYS A 300 -38.67 28.21 -1.97
N PRO A 301 -39.74 28.54 -1.17
CA PRO A 301 -40.45 27.83 -0.06
C PRO A 301 -42.00 28.01 0.07
N ALA A 302 -42.64 27.26 0.98
CA ALA A 302 -43.77 27.71 1.83
C ALA A 302 -44.20 26.63 2.85
N GLY A 303 -44.46 27.04 4.10
CA GLY A 303 -45.33 26.29 5.05
C GLY A 303 -44.77 26.08 6.46
N ASP A 304 -44.95 27.08 7.34
CA ASP A 304 -44.77 27.02 8.79
C ASP A 304 -45.92 26.27 9.49
N SER A 305 -45.59 25.49 10.52
CA SER A 305 -46.23 25.46 11.86
C SER A 305 -46.01 24.09 12.54
N LEU A 306 -45.10 24.04 13.52
CA LEU A 306 -45.15 23.07 14.61
C LEU A 306 -44.68 23.79 15.88
N ASP A 307 -45.54 23.73 16.90
CA ASP A 307 -45.37 24.31 18.23
C ASP A 307 -44.22 23.62 18.98
N ASP A 308 -43.24 24.41 19.43
CA ASP A 308 -42.22 24.02 20.41
C ASP A 308 -42.54 24.72 21.74
N ASP A 309 -42.94 23.93 22.75
CA ASP A 309 -43.03 24.36 24.14
C ASP A 309 -41.61 24.59 24.71
N PRO A 310 -41.35 25.68 25.45
CA PRO A 310 -40.02 25.95 26.00
C PRO A 310 -39.74 25.06 27.22
N VAL A 311 -38.63 24.32 27.18
CA VAL A 311 -38.05 23.64 28.35
C VAL A 311 -37.33 24.66 29.22
N GLU A 312 -37.82 24.87 30.45
CA GLU A 312 -37.13 25.65 31.48
C GLU A 312 -35.80 24.97 31.88
N LEU A 313 -34.69 25.67 31.63
CA LEU A 313 -33.38 25.32 32.17
C LEU A 313 -33.27 25.85 33.61
N HIS A 314 -33.40 24.96 34.60
CA HIS A 314 -33.04 25.29 35.97
C HIS A 314 -31.51 25.49 36.08
N ALA A 315 -31.11 26.65 36.61
CA ALA A 315 -29.75 26.92 37.04
C ALA A 315 -29.34 25.98 38.18
N PRO A 316 -28.12 25.44 38.21
CA PRO A 316 -27.69 24.55 39.27
C PRO A 316 -27.58 25.30 40.60
N SER A 317 -28.17 24.70 41.63
CA SER A 317 -28.06 25.15 43.03
C SER A 317 -26.66 24.87 43.57
N ALA A 318 -26.18 25.73 44.48
CA ALA A 318 -24.84 25.71 45.09
C ALA A 318 -24.57 24.51 46.03
N ALA A 319 -25.26 23.39 45.87
CA ALA A 319 -25.11 22.17 46.67
C ALA A 319 -24.46 20.99 45.92
N ASP A 320 -24.22 21.09 44.61
CA ASP A 320 -23.63 19.99 43.81
C ASP A 320 -22.12 20.15 43.51
N VAL A 321 -21.44 21.09 44.19
CA VAL A 321 -19.98 21.27 44.09
C VAL A 321 -19.31 20.78 45.37
N GLN A 322 -19.49 19.50 45.70
CA GLN A 322 -18.78 18.83 46.79
C GLN A 322 -18.75 17.31 46.57
N SER A 323 -18.16 16.86 45.45
CA SER A 323 -17.96 15.40 45.24
C SER A 323 -16.82 15.02 44.29
N VAL A 324 -15.97 15.94 43.82
CA VAL A 324 -14.90 15.57 42.85
C VAL A 324 -13.52 16.11 43.22
N VAL A 325 -13.28 16.38 44.50
CA VAL A 325 -11.93 16.70 45.02
C VAL A 325 -11.67 15.92 46.31
N SER A 326 -11.63 14.59 46.22
CA SER A 326 -11.14 13.74 47.33
C SER A 326 -10.43 12.47 46.88
N SER A 327 -9.92 12.41 45.64
CA SER A 327 -9.29 11.19 45.11
C SER A 327 -7.83 11.37 44.71
N THR A 328 -7.18 12.47 45.12
CA THR A 328 -5.77 12.76 44.80
C THR A 328 -4.92 13.11 46.02
N ALA A 329 -5.37 12.83 47.24
CA ALA A 329 -4.63 13.15 48.47
C ALA A 329 -4.13 11.93 49.28
N ASP A 330 -4.54 10.69 48.96
CA ASP A 330 -4.22 9.51 49.79
C ASP A 330 -3.16 8.56 49.19
N LEU A 331 -2.21 9.09 48.40
CA LEU A 331 -1.10 8.29 47.85
C LEU A 331 0.31 8.83 48.15
N GLU A 332 0.45 9.89 48.96
CA GLU A 332 1.76 10.41 49.36
C GLU A 332 2.12 10.22 50.85
N GLU A 333 1.25 9.60 51.67
CA GLU A 333 1.52 9.39 53.11
C GLU A 333 1.83 7.93 53.50
N SER A 334 2.34 7.11 52.57
CA SER A 334 2.78 5.73 52.86
C SER A 334 4.25 5.43 52.57
N ALA A 335 5.09 6.46 52.33
CA ALA A 335 6.51 6.29 52.00
C ALA A 335 7.51 6.89 53.02
N SER A 336 7.07 7.31 54.22
CA SER A 336 7.95 8.00 55.19
C SER A 336 8.03 7.38 56.60
N LEU A 337 7.52 6.16 56.82
CA LEU A 337 7.50 5.54 58.16
C LEU A 337 8.09 4.12 58.30
N GLU A 338 8.89 3.64 57.33
CA GLU A 338 9.67 2.38 57.47
C GLU A 338 11.19 2.61 57.62
N GLY A 339 11.56 3.68 58.34
CA GLY A 339 12.96 4.07 58.52
C GLY A 339 13.35 4.36 59.97
N LYS A 340 12.77 3.69 60.98
CA LYS A 340 13.22 3.78 62.38
C LYS A 340 12.62 2.67 63.25
N GLN A 341 13.30 1.53 63.34
CA GLN A 341 13.52 0.74 64.57
C GLN A 341 13.96 -0.68 64.20
N ARG A 342 15.25 -0.99 64.42
CA ARG A 342 15.75 -2.26 64.97
C ARG A 342 17.23 -2.10 65.32
N LYS A 343 17.48 -1.84 66.60
CA LYS A 343 18.53 -2.55 67.34
C LYS A 343 18.02 -3.95 67.64
#